data_AF-A0A0M1P556-F1
#
_entry.id   AF-A0A0M1P556-F1
#
_cell.length_a   1.000
_cell.length_b   1.000
_cell.length_c   1.000
_cell.angle_alpha   90.00
_cell.angle_beta   90.00
_cell.angle_gamma   90.00
#
_symmetry.space_group_name_H-M   'P 1'
#
loop_
_entity.id
_entity.type
_entity.pdbx_description
1 polymer ?
#
loop_
_entity_poly.entity_id
_entity_poly.type
_entity_poly.pdbx_seq_one_letter_code
_entity_poly.pdbx_strand_id
1 'polypeptide(L)'
;MKKTLALLIMLALFILPSQALAAPQVKMSTSEVNKIYFEEYNVRLKQVKSNISKIKAPVCQNVASLSSQYKQLTTNYNNLKKSKADKTALNQAKTALDKSKKSLSEAKKACSIKTAELKKAANNDLKEITKFKTSTVKELINDYNKGSITSNQFNERMLNLVKHVNDYFSAILEETE
;
A
#
# COMPACT_ATOMS: atom_id res chain seq x y z
N MET A 1 -58.67 44.17 29.88
CA MET A 1 -57.43 43.38 30.04
C MET A 1 -57.22 42.27 28.99
N LYS A 2 -58.02 42.18 27.90
CA LYS A 2 -57.82 41.18 26.82
C LYS A 2 -56.96 41.70 25.64
N LYS A 3 -56.70 43.01 25.56
CA LYS A 3 -55.93 43.62 24.45
C LYS A 3 -54.43 43.73 24.71
N THR A 4 -54.02 43.68 25.98
CA THR A 4 -52.60 43.69 26.40
C THR A 4 -51.92 42.33 26.19
N LEU A 5 -52.68 41.23 26.30
CA LEU A 5 -52.16 39.89 26.05
C LEU A 5 -51.83 39.66 24.56
N ALA A 6 -52.64 40.22 23.65
CA ALA A 6 -52.40 40.13 22.21
C ALA A 6 -51.14 40.89 21.76
N LEU A 7 -50.82 42.01 22.42
CA LEU A 7 -49.64 42.81 22.11
C LEU A 7 -48.34 42.13 22.57
N LEU A 8 -48.37 41.42 23.71
CA LEU A 8 -47.24 40.64 24.20
C LEU A 8 -46.93 39.41 23.34
N ILE A 9 -47.96 38.77 22.78
CA ILE A 9 -47.81 37.64 21.85
C ILE A 9 -47.22 38.11 20.51
N MET A 10 -47.64 39.27 20.00
CA MET A 10 -47.03 39.89 18.82
C MET A 10 -45.56 40.28 19.08
N LEU A 11 -45.24 40.92 20.21
CA LEU A 11 -43.85 41.28 20.53
C LEU A 11 -42.94 40.04 20.68
N ALA A 12 -43.45 38.95 21.25
CA ALA A 12 -42.71 37.69 21.39
C ALA A 12 -42.42 37.01 20.03
N LEU A 13 -43.28 37.23 19.02
CA LEU A 13 -43.10 36.67 17.67
C LEU A 13 -42.14 37.48 16.79
N PHE A 14 -41.93 38.78 17.09
CA PHE A 14 -41.06 39.66 16.29
C PHE A 14 -39.63 39.82 16.83
N ILE A 15 -39.34 39.38 18.06
CA ILE A 15 -38.02 39.60 18.72
C ILE A 15 -37.16 38.32 18.76
N LEU A 16 -37.62 37.17 18.28
CA LEU A 16 -36.73 36.04 18.11
C LEU A 16 -35.89 36.28 16.85
N PRO A 17 -34.59 36.65 16.94
CA PRO A 17 -33.73 36.46 15.80
C PRO A 17 -33.84 34.98 15.46
N SER A 18 -34.10 34.69 14.20
CA SER A 18 -34.05 33.36 13.61
C SER A 18 -32.62 32.83 13.63
N GLN A 19 -32.01 32.77 14.82
CA GLN A 19 -30.96 31.82 15.09
C GLN A 19 -31.72 30.52 15.23
N ALA A 20 -31.96 29.86 14.08
CA ALA A 20 -32.07 28.42 14.06
C ALA A 20 -30.89 27.95 14.92
N LEU A 21 -31.20 27.52 16.14
CA LEU A 21 -30.24 26.89 17.02
C LEU A 21 -29.76 25.68 16.24
N ALA A 22 -28.67 25.85 15.50
CA ALA A 22 -27.86 24.74 15.07
C ALA A 22 -27.51 24.05 16.39
N ALA A 23 -28.22 22.96 16.69
CA ALA A 23 -27.84 22.04 17.75
C ALA A 23 -26.32 21.89 17.66
N PRO A 24 -25.56 21.99 18.76
CA PRO A 24 -24.11 21.96 18.72
C PRO A 24 -23.69 20.74 17.91
N GLN A 25 -23.29 20.98 16.65
CA GLN A 25 -22.98 19.89 15.75
C GLN A 25 -21.75 19.24 16.37
N VAL A 26 -21.88 17.99 16.79
CA VAL A 26 -20.78 17.21 17.34
C VAL A 26 -19.71 17.19 16.26
N LYS A 27 -18.67 18.00 16.44
CA LYS A 27 -17.58 18.11 15.48
C LYS A 27 -16.80 16.83 15.50
N MET A 28 -16.58 16.26 14.33
CA MET A 28 -15.76 15.06 14.18
C MET A 28 -14.29 15.46 14.12
N SER A 29 -13.45 14.76 14.86
CA SER A 29 -11.99 14.84 14.75
C SER A 29 -11.42 13.70 13.92
N THR A 30 -10.20 13.88 13.40
CA THR A 30 -9.48 12.81 12.69
C THR A 30 -9.23 11.58 13.56
N SER A 31 -9.06 11.78 14.87
CA SER A 31 -8.86 10.68 15.82
C SER A 31 -10.10 9.80 15.91
N GLU A 32 -11.27 10.42 16.04
CA GLU A 32 -12.56 9.70 16.10
C GLU A 32 -12.84 8.97 14.80
N VAL A 33 -12.62 9.61 13.65
CA VAL A 33 -12.76 8.95 12.34
C VAL A 33 -11.85 7.73 12.24
N ASN A 34 -10.58 7.85 12.65
CA ASN A 34 -9.66 6.72 12.59
C ASN A 34 -10.10 5.58 13.51
N LYS A 35 -10.63 5.88 14.70
CA LYS A 35 -11.12 4.87 15.63
C LYS A 35 -12.38 4.16 15.12
N ILE A 36 -13.31 4.89 14.51
CA ILE A 36 -14.59 4.34 14.07
C ILE A 36 -14.46 3.57 12.75
N TYR A 37 -13.72 4.12 11.78
CA TYR A 37 -13.72 3.61 10.41
C TYR A 37 -12.43 2.89 10.01
N PHE A 38 -11.32 3.17 10.68
CA PHE A 38 -9.98 2.71 10.27
C PHE A 38 -9.22 1.98 11.39
N GLU A 39 -9.92 1.34 12.31
CA GLU A 39 -9.32 0.59 13.44
C GLU A 39 -8.28 -0.43 12.93
N GLU A 40 -8.68 -1.24 11.94
CA GLU A 40 -7.85 -2.29 11.35
C GLU A 40 -6.84 -1.79 10.30
N TYR A 41 -6.84 -0.50 9.98
CA TYR A 41 -6.00 0.05 8.91
C TYR A 41 -4.51 -0.20 9.15
N ASN A 42 -4.05 -0.01 10.38
CA ASN A 42 -2.63 -0.19 10.72
C ASN A 42 -2.20 -1.66 10.65
N VAL A 43 -3.10 -2.60 10.96
CA VAL A 43 -2.84 -4.04 10.86
C VAL A 43 -2.67 -4.41 9.39
N ARG A 44 -3.63 -4.03 8.53
CA ARG A 44 -3.55 -4.26 7.08
C ARG A 44 -2.34 -3.57 6.44
N LEU A 45 -2.03 -2.34 6.82
CA LEU A 45 -0.85 -1.62 6.32
C LEU A 45 0.46 -2.37 6.64
N LYS A 46 0.57 -2.95 7.85
CA LYS A 46 1.74 -3.77 8.23
C LYS A 46 1.81 -5.04 7.39
N GLN A 47 0.68 -5.70 7.14
CA GLN A 47 0.61 -6.88 6.28
C GLN A 47 1.10 -6.56 4.86
N VAL A 48 0.57 -5.52 4.23
CA VAL A 48 0.98 -5.07 2.88
C VAL A 48 2.48 -4.77 2.84
N LYS A 49 3.00 -4.00 3.81
CA LYS A 49 4.45 -3.71 3.89
C LYS A 49 5.28 -4.97 4.04
N SER A 50 4.82 -5.94 4.83
CA SER A 50 5.52 -7.20 4.98
C SER A 50 5.55 -7.99 3.68
N ASN A 51 4.48 -8.03 2.89
CA ASN A 51 4.47 -8.74 1.62
C ASN A 51 5.34 -8.03 0.57
N ILE A 52 5.27 -6.70 0.49
CA ILE A 52 6.17 -5.91 -0.36
C ILE A 52 7.64 -6.22 -0.07
N SER A 53 8.02 -6.34 1.21
CA SER A 53 9.42 -6.66 1.57
C SER A 53 9.89 -8.04 1.07
N LYS A 54 8.97 -8.98 0.88
CA LYS A 54 9.23 -10.38 0.53
C LYS A 54 9.16 -10.65 -0.98
N ILE A 55 8.59 -9.75 -1.78
CA ILE A 55 8.52 -9.86 -3.25
C ILE A 55 9.88 -10.26 -3.83
N LYS A 56 9.84 -11.21 -4.76
CA LYS A 56 10.94 -11.54 -5.66
C LYS A 56 10.42 -11.50 -7.10
N ALA A 57 11.19 -10.90 -8.00
CA ALA A 57 10.82 -10.90 -9.41
C ALA A 57 10.83 -12.33 -9.99
N PRO A 58 9.93 -12.68 -10.94
CA PRO A 58 9.90 -14.01 -11.55
C PRO A 58 11.25 -14.44 -12.16
N VAL A 59 12.00 -13.49 -12.73
CA VAL A 59 13.35 -13.73 -13.29
C VAL A 59 14.35 -14.28 -12.25
N CYS A 60 14.07 -14.14 -10.95
CA CYS A 60 14.88 -14.71 -9.87
C CYS A 60 14.84 -16.24 -9.83
N GLN A 61 13.81 -16.90 -10.40
CA GLN A 61 13.73 -18.36 -10.45
C GLN A 61 14.93 -18.98 -11.19
N ASN A 62 15.41 -18.30 -12.23
CA ASN A 62 16.57 -18.74 -13.02
C ASN A 62 17.89 -18.72 -12.24
N VAL A 63 17.98 -17.93 -11.15
CA VAL A 63 19.20 -17.82 -10.34
C VAL A 63 19.51 -19.14 -9.63
N ALA A 64 18.49 -19.87 -9.18
CA ALA A 64 18.68 -21.16 -8.49
C ALA A 64 19.24 -22.23 -9.45
N SER A 65 18.64 -22.37 -10.62
CA SER A 65 19.10 -23.28 -11.67
C SER A 65 20.53 -22.98 -12.12
N LEU A 66 20.80 -21.71 -12.47
CA LEU A 66 22.14 -21.27 -12.88
C LEU A 66 23.19 -21.42 -11.77
N SER A 67 22.79 -21.24 -10.50
CA SER A 67 23.68 -21.47 -9.36
C SER A 67 24.05 -22.95 -9.22
N SER A 68 23.10 -23.85 -9.43
CA SER A 68 23.33 -25.30 -9.41
C SER A 68 24.28 -25.71 -10.56
N GLN A 69 24.00 -25.24 -11.77
CA GLN A 69 24.85 -25.49 -12.94
C GLN A 69 26.28 -25.00 -12.74
N TYR A 70 26.45 -23.78 -12.20
CA TYR A 70 27.77 -23.22 -11.91
C TYR A 70 28.55 -24.07 -10.89
N LYS A 71 27.88 -24.56 -9.84
CA LYS A 71 28.51 -25.47 -8.86
C LYS A 71 28.94 -26.78 -9.50
N GLN A 72 28.09 -27.39 -10.33
CA GLN A 72 28.43 -28.63 -11.03
C GLN A 72 29.65 -28.45 -11.96
N LEU A 73 29.68 -27.38 -12.75
CA LEU A 73 30.80 -27.06 -13.63
C LEU A 73 32.09 -26.77 -12.85
N THR A 74 31.98 -26.12 -11.69
CA THR A 74 33.12 -25.87 -10.79
C THR A 74 33.70 -27.18 -10.29
N THR A 75 32.86 -28.12 -9.85
CA THR A 75 33.28 -29.45 -9.41
C THR A 75 33.94 -30.22 -10.55
N ASN A 76 33.33 -30.22 -11.75
CA ASN A 76 33.90 -30.90 -12.91
C ASN A 76 35.29 -30.36 -13.28
N TYR A 77 35.45 -29.04 -13.38
CA TYR A 77 36.74 -28.41 -13.66
C TYR A 77 37.80 -28.77 -12.60
N ASN A 78 37.45 -28.72 -11.32
CA ASN A 78 38.36 -29.08 -10.24
C ASN A 78 38.76 -30.56 -10.28
N ASN A 79 37.84 -31.45 -10.64
CA ASN A 79 38.13 -32.87 -10.80
C ASN A 79 39.09 -33.12 -11.97
N LEU A 80 38.86 -32.50 -13.13
CA LEU A 80 39.76 -32.57 -14.28
C LEU A 80 41.17 -32.05 -13.95
N LYS A 81 41.26 -30.97 -13.16
CA LYS A 81 42.54 -30.44 -12.69
C LYS A 81 43.26 -31.42 -11.77
N LYS A 82 42.54 -32.08 -10.86
CA LYS A 82 43.10 -33.09 -9.94
C LYS A 82 43.54 -34.35 -10.67
N SER A 83 42.78 -34.81 -11.65
CA SER A 83 43.10 -35.98 -12.47
C SER A 83 44.17 -35.73 -13.53
N LYS A 84 44.71 -34.51 -13.61
CA LYS A 84 45.70 -34.09 -14.62
C LYS A 84 45.22 -34.39 -16.05
N ALA A 85 43.95 -34.09 -16.33
CA ALA A 85 43.38 -34.20 -17.67
C ALA A 85 44.18 -33.36 -18.68
N ASP A 86 44.05 -33.68 -19.96
CA ASP A 86 44.74 -32.95 -21.01
C ASP A 86 44.32 -31.47 -21.08
N LYS A 87 45.17 -30.67 -21.73
CA LYS A 87 45.00 -29.22 -21.85
C LYS A 87 43.72 -28.83 -22.59
N THR A 88 43.28 -29.64 -23.55
CA THR A 88 42.07 -29.37 -24.34
C THR A 88 40.83 -29.55 -23.49
N ALA A 89 40.73 -30.64 -22.74
CA ALA A 89 39.64 -30.91 -21.80
C ALA A 89 39.54 -29.85 -20.70
N LEU A 90 40.69 -29.44 -20.13
CA LEU A 90 40.74 -28.35 -19.14
C LEU A 90 40.27 -27.02 -19.71
N ASN A 91 40.66 -26.67 -20.93
CA ASN A 91 40.25 -25.44 -21.58
C ASN A 91 38.74 -25.44 -21.88
N GLN A 92 38.18 -26.53 -22.40
CA GLN A 92 36.74 -26.66 -22.65
C GLN A 92 35.93 -26.51 -21.36
N ALA A 93 36.34 -27.20 -20.28
CA ALA A 93 35.69 -27.10 -18.99
C ALA A 93 35.79 -25.68 -18.40
N LYS A 94 36.93 -25.01 -18.55
CA LYS A 94 37.12 -23.61 -18.14
C LYS A 94 36.20 -22.66 -18.92
N THR A 95 36.12 -22.79 -20.24
CA THR A 95 35.22 -21.96 -21.06
C THR A 95 33.75 -22.14 -20.66
N ALA A 96 33.32 -23.38 -20.40
CA ALA A 96 31.98 -23.66 -19.92
C ALA A 96 31.71 -23.02 -18.54
N LEU A 97 32.69 -23.12 -17.62
CA LEU A 97 32.62 -22.50 -16.30
C LEU A 97 32.54 -20.96 -16.39
N ASP A 98 33.38 -20.34 -17.21
CA ASP A 98 33.41 -18.88 -17.40
C ASP A 98 32.09 -18.37 -18.01
N LYS A 99 31.52 -19.11 -18.99
CA LYS A 99 30.20 -18.81 -19.55
C LYS A 99 29.10 -18.90 -18.48
N SER A 100 29.06 -19.99 -17.72
CA SER A 100 28.07 -20.18 -16.64
C SER A 100 28.20 -19.11 -15.55
N LYS A 101 29.42 -18.71 -15.18
CA LYS A 101 29.68 -17.61 -14.24
C LYS A 101 29.08 -16.29 -14.72
N LYS A 102 29.27 -15.97 -16.01
CA LYS A 102 28.73 -14.75 -16.62
C LYS A 102 27.20 -14.77 -16.60
N SER A 103 26.58 -15.85 -17.08
CA SER A 103 25.12 -16.00 -17.09
C SER A 103 24.52 -15.92 -15.67
N LEU A 104 25.16 -16.54 -14.68
CA LEU A 104 24.71 -16.45 -13.28
C LEU A 104 24.81 -15.01 -12.74
N SER A 105 25.89 -14.30 -13.06
CA SER A 105 26.09 -12.90 -12.64
C SER A 105 25.02 -11.98 -13.25
N GLU A 106 24.75 -12.14 -14.55
CA GLU A 106 23.72 -11.38 -15.27
C GLU A 106 22.32 -11.67 -14.71
N ALA A 107 21.99 -12.94 -14.47
CA ALA A 107 20.72 -13.34 -13.88
C ALA A 107 20.53 -12.77 -12.45
N LYS A 108 21.59 -12.77 -11.63
CA LYS A 108 21.56 -12.16 -10.29
C LYS A 108 21.32 -10.65 -10.37
N LYS A 109 22.00 -9.95 -11.29
CA LYS A 109 21.80 -8.51 -11.51
C LYS A 109 20.37 -8.22 -11.96
N ALA A 110 19.86 -8.95 -12.96
CA ALA A 110 18.50 -8.79 -13.45
C ALA A 110 17.46 -9.05 -12.35
N CYS A 111 17.62 -10.13 -11.58
CA CYS A 111 16.78 -10.44 -10.42
C CYS A 111 16.78 -9.30 -9.39
N SER A 112 17.95 -8.76 -9.04
CA SER A 112 18.07 -7.66 -8.08
C SER A 112 17.38 -6.39 -8.59
N ILE A 113 17.63 -6.00 -9.84
CA ILE A 113 17.05 -4.80 -10.45
C ILE A 113 15.53 -4.93 -10.53
N LYS A 114 15.02 -6.02 -11.11
CA LYS A 114 13.57 -6.24 -11.26
C LYS A 114 12.85 -6.35 -9.92
N THR A 115 13.46 -7.01 -8.93
CA THR A 115 12.88 -7.05 -7.58
C THR A 115 12.83 -5.66 -6.95
N ALA A 116 13.87 -4.84 -7.13
CA ALA A 116 13.87 -3.47 -6.62
C ALA A 116 12.81 -2.59 -7.32
N GLU A 117 12.65 -2.74 -8.64
CA GLU A 117 11.61 -2.05 -9.43
C GLU A 117 10.20 -2.41 -8.94
N LEU A 118 9.90 -3.70 -8.78
CA LEU A 118 8.59 -4.15 -8.27
C LEU A 118 8.32 -3.61 -6.86
N LYS A 119 9.31 -3.71 -5.96
CA LYS A 119 9.17 -3.14 -4.61
C LYS A 119 8.96 -1.63 -4.63
N LYS A 120 9.62 -0.92 -5.53
CA LYS A 120 9.47 0.53 -5.67
C LYS A 120 8.06 0.88 -6.15
N ALA A 121 7.55 0.17 -7.16
CA ALA A 121 6.19 0.35 -7.67
C ALA A 121 5.16 0.14 -6.55
N ALA A 122 5.16 -1.03 -5.91
CA ALA A 122 4.20 -1.34 -4.84
C ALA A 122 4.28 -0.37 -3.64
N ASN A 123 5.49 0.12 -3.29
CA ASN A 123 5.63 1.15 -2.26
C ASN A 123 5.08 2.52 -2.68
N ASN A 124 5.18 2.86 -3.96
CA ASN A 124 4.57 4.09 -4.49
C ASN A 124 3.05 3.98 -4.43
N ASP A 125 2.48 2.86 -4.87
CA ASP A 125 1.04 2.60 -4.82
C ASP A 125 0.53 2.69 -3.37
N LEU A 126 1.25 2.07 -2.44
CA LEU A 126 0.93 2.15 -1.00
C LEU A 126 1.00 3.60 -0.46
N LYS A 127 1.96 4.40 -0.94
CA LYS A 127 2.09 5.82 -0.56
C LYS A 127 0.95 6.65 -1.13
N GLU A 128 0.53 6.39 -2.36
CA GLU A 128 -0.57 7.09 -3.02
C GLU A 128 -1.90 6.81 -2.32
N ILE A 129 -2.23 5.55 -2.04
CA ILE A 129 -3.48 5.22 -1.33
C ILE A 129 -3.49 5.79 0.10
N THR A 130 -2.34 5.81 0.79
CA THR A 130 -2.23 6.43 2.13
C THR A 130 -2.49 7.94 2.08
N LYS A 131 -1.96 8.62 1.05
CA LYS A 131 -2.21 10.05 0.82
C LYS A 131 -3.67 10.30 0.48
N PHE A 132 -4.24 9.52 -0.44
CA PHE A 132 -5.65 9.60 -0.81
C PHE A 132 -6.54 9.47 0.42
N LYS A 133 -6.37 8.42 1.23
CA LYS A 133 -7.10 8.22 2.49
C LYS A 133 -6.99 9.43 3.42
N THR A 134 -5.78 9.96 3.60
CA THR A 134 -5.55 11.10 4.50
C THR A 134 -6.25 12.37 4.01
N SER A 135 -6.15 12.67 2.71
CA SER A 135 -6.78 13.84 2.10
C SER A 135 -8.31 13.74 2.14
N THR A 136 -8.87 12.60 1.73
CA THR A 136 -10.33 12.39 1.72
C THR A 136 -10.92 12.41 3.12
N VAL A 137 -10.25 11.82 4.13
CA VAL A 137 -10.70 11.94 5.53
C VAL A 137 -10.78 13.39 5.97
N LYS A 138 -9.75 14.20 5.65
CA LYS A 138 -9.70 15.61 6.01
C LYS A 138 -10.83 16.41 5.34
N GLU A 139 -11.08 16.15 4.06
CA GLU A 139 -12.17 16.77 3.30
C GLU A 139 -13.54 16.43 3.89
N LEU A 140 -13.82 15.15 4.09
CA LEU A 140 -15.10 14.68 4.63
C LEU A 140 -15.37 15.22 6.04
N ILE A 141 -14.35 15.28 6.90
CA ILE A 141 -14.47 15.89 8.24
C ILE A 141 -14.81 17.38 8.13
N ASN A 142 -14.13 18.10 7.23
CA ASN A 142 -14.37 19.52 7.02
C ASN A 142 -15.80 19.78 6.51
N ASP A 143 -16.26 18.99 5.55
CA ASP A 143 -17.61 19.13 4.98
C ASP A 143 -18.70 18.81 6.02
N TYR A 144 -18.48 17.77 6.82
CA TYR A 144 -19.39 17.41 7.90
C TYR A 144 -19.44 18.49 8.99
N ASN A 145 -18.28 18.98 9.44
CA ASN A 145 -18.19 20.00 10.49
C ASN A 145 -18.71 21.38 10.05
N LYS A 146 -18.79 21.63 8.75
CA LYS A 146 -19.43 22.82 8.18
C LYS A 146 -20.93 22.65 7.95
N GLY A 147 -21.48 21.45 8.19
CA GLY A 147 -22.86 21.11 7.89
C GLY A 147 -23.16 21.01 6.40
N SER A 148 -22.14 20.89 5.54
CA SER A 148 -22.30 20.77 4.09
C SER A 148 -22.80 19.38 3.66
N ILE A 149 -22.64 18.37 4.53
CA ILE A 149 -23.18 17.03 4.35
C ILE A 149 -23.84 16.54 5.64
N THR A 150 -24.85 15.69 5.49
CA THR A 150 -25.54 15.03 6.61
C THR A 150 -24.70 13.91 7.23
N SER A 151 -25.05 13.49 8.44
CA SER A 151 -24.40 12.34 9.11
C SER A 151 -24.49 11.05 8.27
N ASN A 152 -25.63 10.79 7.64
CA ASN A 152 -25.80 9.62 6.77
C ASN A 152 -24.86 9.67 5.56
N GLN A 153 -24.77 10.82 4.89
CA GLN A 153 -23.85 11.02 3.76
C GLN A 153 -22.38 10.90 4.18
N PHE A 154 -22.02 11.42 5.36
CA PHE A 154 -20.67 11.26 5.91
C PHE A 154 -20.33 9.80 6.15
N ASN A 155 -21.23 9.05 6.81
CA ASN A 155 -21.04 7.63 7.10
C ASN A 155 -20.91 6.81 5.80
N GLU A 156 -21.79 7.02 4.83
CA GLU A 156 -21.74 6.34 3.54
C GLU A 156 -20.41 6.59 2.80
N ARG A 157 -19.97 7.85 2.74
CA ARG A 157 -18.69 8.22 2.10
C ARG A 157 -17.49 7.64 2.84
N MET A 158 -17.51 7.60 4.16
CA MET A 158 -16.46 6.96 4.95
C MET A 158 -16.39 5.45 4.71
N LEU A 159 -17.54 4.76 4.70
CA LEU A 159 -17.59 3.33 4.41
C LEU A 159 -17.09 3.02 2.98
N ASN A 160 -17.46 3.85 2.00
CA ASN A 160 -16.93 3.74 0.64
C ASN A 160 -15.42 3.94 0.57
N LEU A 161 -14.88 4.92 1.33
CA LEU A 161 -13.44 5.13 1.43
C LEU A 161 -12.74 3.93 2.07
N VAL A 162 -13.28 3.38 3.16
CA VAL A 162 -12.74 2.19 3.83
C VAL A 162 -12.70 1.02 2.86
N LYS A 163 -13.80 0.78 2.14
CA LYS A 163 -13.87 -0.26 1.11
C LYS A 163 -12.80 -0.03 0.04
N HIS A 164 -12.71 1.17 -0.52
CA HIS A 164 -11.73 1.47 -1.56
C HIS A 164 -10.28 1.25 -1.12
N VAL A 165 -9.91 1.73 0.08
CA VAL A 165 -8.58 1.46 0.67
C VAL A 165 -8.35 -0.03 0.85
N ASN A 166 -9.38 -0.76 1.27
CA ASN A 166 -9.29 -2.19 1.49
C ASN A 166 -9.13 -2.99 0.20
N ASP A 167 -9.86 -2.63 -0.85
CA ASP A 167 -9.76 -3.23 -2.18
C ASP A 167 -8.36 -2.96 -2.75
N TYR A 168 -7.86 -1.74 -2.61
CA TYR A 168 -6.52 -1.37 -3.06
C TYR A 168 -5.40 -2.13 -2.31
N PHE A 169 -5.52 -2.29 -0.99
CA PHE A 169 -4.61 -3.14 -0.24
C PHE A 169 -4.67 -4.59 -0.69
N SER A 170 -5.85 -5.12 -1.02
CA SER A 170 -6.00 -6.49 -1.51
C SER A 170 -5.38 -6.66 -2.89
N ALA A 171 -5.54 -5.70 -3.80
CA ALA A 171 -4.88 -5.68 -5.10
C ALA A 171 -3.34 -5.70 -4.98
N ILE A 172 -2.76 -4.87 -4.11
CA ILE A 172 -1.31 -4.92 -3.84
C ILE A 172 -0.91 -6.30 -3.31
N LEU A 173 -1.72 -6.93 -2.44
CA LEU A 173 -1.40 -8.25 -1.91
C LEU A 173 -1.39 -9.31 -3.03
N GLU A 174 -2.40 -9.33 -3.89
CA GLU A 174 -2.50 -10.27 -5.01
C GLU A 174 -1.35 -10.12 -6.01
N GLU A 175 -0.88 -8.91 -6.29
CA GLU A 175 0.26 -8.67 -7.18
C GLU A 175 1.61 -9.07 -6.57
N THR A 176 1.65 -9.29 -5.25
CA THR A 176 2.90 -9.51 -4.50
C THR A 176 3.07 -10.91 -3.93
N GLU A 177 2.06 -11.76 -4.07
CA GLU A 177 2.10 -13.21 -3.86
C GLU A 177 2.72 -13.97 -5.04
#